data_AF-A0A962TSX1-F1
#
_entry.id   AF-A0A962TSX1-F1
#
_cell.length_a   1.000
_cell.length_b   1.000
_cell.length_c   1.000
_cell.angle_alpha   90.00
_cell.angle_beta   90.00
_cell.angle_gamma   90.00
#
_symmetry.space_group_name_H-M   'P 1'
#
loop_
_entity.id
_entity.type
_entity.pdbx_description
1 polymer ?
#
loop_
_entity_poly.entity_id
_entity_poly.type
_entity_poly.pdbx_seq_one_letter_code
_entity_poly.pdbx_strand_id
1 'polypeptide(L)'
;MALVRWIAGFVFTVVLAAFAVANRELVSVIWSPLHDPVELPLYLIAAGAFVSGFLFGGIIVWMNGGSVRREKRRQGKVLKDLERKVESMEGRGFDSSSAQPPGRDFFVALPHQKVH
;
A
#
# COMPACT_ATOMS: atom_id res chain seq x y z
N MET A 1 -7.53 -12.88 -9.36
CA MET A 1 -7.80 -11.43 -9.25
C MET A 1 -8.83 -10.92 -10.25
N ALA A 2 -8.68 -11.17 -11.56
CA ALA A 2 -9.64 -10.69 -12.56
C ALA A 2 -11.06 -11.24 -12.33
N LEU A 3 -11.21 -12.54 -12.06
CA LEU A 3 -12.51 -13.16 -11.86
C LEU A 3 -13.33 -12.53 -10.72
N VAL A 4 -12.71 -12.29 -9.55
CA VAL A 4 -13.38 -11.64 -8.40
C VAL A 4 -13.85 -10.24 -8.75
N ARG A 5 -13.02 -9.45 -9.46
CA ARG A 5 -13.40 -8.10 -9.92
C ARG A 5 -14.57 -8.14 -10.90
N TRP A 6 -14.60 -9.11 -11.80
CA TRP A 6 -15.68 -9.28 -12.77
C TRP A 6 -16.98 -9.74 -12.11
N ILE A 7 -16.90 -10.68 -11.17
CA ILE A 7 -18.07 -11.13 -10.39
C ILE A 7 -18.63 -9.97 -9.57
N ALA A 8 -17.77 -9.23 -8.86
CA ALA A 8 -18.20 -8.06 -8.09
C ALA A 8 -18.87 -7.00 -8.98
N GLY A 9 -18.28 -6.72 -10.16
CA GLY A 9 -18.88 -5.81 -11.14
C GLY A 9 -20.24 -6.30 -11.65
N PHE A 10 -20.35 -7.59 -11.98
CA PHE A 10 -21.59 -8.18 -12.46
C PHE A 10 -22.71 -8.12 -11.41
N VAL A 11 -22.42 -8.52 -10.16
CA VAL A 11 -23.38 -8.44 -9.06
C VAL A 11 -23.84 -7.00 -8.84
N PHE A 12 -22.92 -6.04 -8.86
CA PHE A 12 -23.24 -4.62 -8.74
C PHE A 12 -24.15 -4.14 -9.88
N THR A 13 -23.86 -4.52 -11.13
CA THR A 13 -24.70 -4.20 -12.29
C THR A 13 -26.10 -4.78 -12.16
N VAL A 14 -26.23 -6.04 -11.72
CA VAL A 14 -27.54 -6.69 -11.53
C VAL A 14 -28.35 -5.98 -10.46
N VAL A 15 -27.74 -5.61 -9.33
CA VAL A 15 -28.41 -4.87 -8.25
C VAL A 15 -28.89 -3.50 -8.74
N LEU A 16 -28.05 -2.75 -9.45
CA LEU A 16 -28.43 -1.47 -10.04
C LEU A 16 -29.57 -1.61 -11.05
N ALA A 17 -29.52 -2.62 -11.91
CA ALA A 17 -30.57 -2.87 -12.90
C ALA A 17 -31.89 -3.25 -12.22
N ALA A 18 -31.86 -4.11 -11.20
CA ALA A 18 -33.04 -4.47 -10.42
C ALA A 18 -33.64 -3.24 -9.71
N PHE A 19 -32.79 -2.42 -9.09
CA PHE A 19 -33.21 -1.15 -8.49
C PHE A 19 -33.87 -0.24 -9.52
N ALA A 20 -33.28 -0.11 -10.72
CA ALA A 20 -33.82 0.73 -11.79
C ALA A 20 -35.16 0.25 -12.34
N VAL A 21 -35.36 -1.07 -12.43
CA VAL A 21 -36.63 -1.66 -12.85
C VAL A 21 -37.70 -1.49 -11.77
N ALA A 22 -37.35 -1.67 -10.49
CA ALA A 22 -38.28 -1.53 -9.38
C ALA A 22 -38.65 -0.07 -9.08
N ASN A 23 -37.73 0.89 -9.30
CA ASN A 23 -37.89 2.29 -8.93
C ASN A 23 -37.97 3.20 -10.16
N ARG A 24 -38.97 2.95 -11.01
CA ARG A 24 -39.29 3.79 -12.20
C ARG A 24 -40.20 4.98 -11.89
N GLU A 25 -40.59 5.14 -10.64
CA GLU A 25 -41.45 6.22 -10.19
C GLU A 25 -40.79 7.59 -10.42
N LEU A 26 -41.57 8.52 -10.95
CA LEU A 26 -41.16 9.90 -11.17
C LEU A 26 -41.17 10.65 -9.84
N VAL A 27 -40.03 11.22 -9.49
CA VAL A 27 -39.87 12.03 -8.28
C VAL A 27 -39.54 13.46 -8.68
N SER A 28 -40.19 14.40 -8.01
CA SER A 28 -39.95 15.83 -8.20
C SER A 28 -38.64 16.25 -7.54
N VAL A 29 -37.68 16.74 -8.33
CA VAL A 29 -36.36 17.17 -7.86
C VAL A 29 -36.23 18.68 -7.99
N ILE A 30 -36.10 19.34 -6.84
CA ILE A 30 -35.81 20.77 -6.76
C ILE A 30 -34.29 20.94 -6.71
N TRP A 31 -33.70 21.33 -7.83
CA TRP A 31 -32.25 21.54 -7.95
C TRP A 31 -31.84 23.01 -7.78
N SER A 32 -32.79 23.94 -7.95
CA SER A 32 -32.59 25.37 -7.82
C SER A 32 -33.86 26.04 -7.29
N PRO A 33 -33.73 27.06 -6.41
CA PRO A 33 -34.89 27.80 -5.88
C PRO A 33 -35.57 28.71 -6.92
N LEU A 34 -34.96 28.90 -8.11
CA LEU A 34 -35.45 29.80 -9.15
C LEU A 34 -36.19 29.09 -10.29
N HIS A 35 -36.14 27.76 -10.35
CA HIS A 35 -36.65 26.97 -11.46
C HIS A 35 -37.71 25.98 -11.00
N ASP A 36 -38.59 25.60 -11.92
CA ASP A 36 -39.59 24.59 -11.65
C ASP A 36 -38.93 23.24 -11.32
N PRO A 37 -39.54 22.46 -10.40
CA PRO A 37 -39.05 21.12 -10.09
C PRO A 37 -39.03 20.23 -11.32
N VAL A 38 -37.96 19.43 -11.48
CA VAL A 38 -37.83 18.50 -12.61
C VAL A 38 -38.27 17.12 -12.16
N GLU A 39 -39.18 16.50 -12.91
CA GLU A 39 -39.58 15.11 -12.66
C GLU A 39 -38.55 14.16 -13.27
N LEU A 40 -37.89 13.39 -12.41
CA LEU A 40 -36.91 12.40 -12.81
C LEU A 40 -37.24 11.06 -12.16
N PRO A 41 -37.10 9.93 -12.88
CA PRO A 41 -37.17 8.62 -12.26
C PRO A 41 -36.17 8.50 -11.10
N LEU A 42 -36.61 7.95 -9.96
CA LEU A 42 -35.77 7.81 -8.76
C LEU A 42 -34.45 7.08 -9.04
N TYR A 43 -34.47 6.09 -9.95
CA TYR A 43 -33.26 5.37 -10.32
C TYR A 43 -32.17 6.24 -10.94
N LEU A 44 -32.52 7.32 -11.67
CA LEU A 44 -31.52 8.22 -12.26
C LEU A 44 -30.78 9.02 -11.19
N ILE A 45 -31.51 9.46 -10.15
CA ILE A 45 -30.94 10.19 -9.02
C ILE A 45 -29.96 9.28 -8.27
N ALA A 46 -30.40 8.08 -7.92
CA ALA A 46 -29.59 7.11 -7.21
C ALA A 46 -28.35 6.69 -8.04
N ALA A 47 -28.55 6.34 -9.31
CA ALA A 47 -27.45 5.97 -10.21
C ALA A 47 -26.45 7.13 -10.39
N GLY A 48 -26.94 8.36 -10.54
CA GLY A 48 -26.11 9.56 -10.62
C GLY A 48 -25.26 9.78 -9.38
N ALA A 49 -25.83 9.60 -8.18
CA ALA A 49 -25.11 9.66 -6.92
C ALA A 49 -24.05 8.54 -6.79
N PHE A 50 -24.37 7.32 -7.22
CA PHE A 50 -23.42 6.20 -7.23
C PHE A 50 -22.25 6.46 -8.19
N VAL A 51 -22.53 6.89 -9.42
CA VAL A 51 -21.51 7.18 -10.43
C VAL A 51 -20.63 8.33 -9.96
N SER A 52 -21.21 9.41 -9.44
CA SER A 52 -20.42 10.54 -8.93
C SER A 52 -19.52 10.10 -7.76
N GLY A 53 -20.08 9.38 -6.77
CA GLY A 53 -19.30 8.81 -5.66
C GLY A 53 -18.17 7.89 -6.12
N PHE A 54 -18.43 7.03 -7.11
CA PHE A 54 -17.42 6.16 -7.71
C PHE A 54 -16.32 6.94 -8.41
N LEU A 55 -16.67 7.98 -9.19
CA LEU A 55 -15.69 8.84 -9.86
C LEU A 55 -14.82 9.59 -8.85
N PHE A 56 -15.43 10.19 -7.81
CA PHE A 56 -14.68 10.85 -6.74
C PHE A 56 -13.78 9.87 -5.99
N GLY A 57 -14.29 8.70 -5.63
CA GLY A 57 -13.50 7.64 -5.01
C GLY A 57 -12.33 7.20 -5.89
N GLY A 58 -12.56 7.02 -7.19
CA GLY A 58 -11.53 6.70 -8.18
C GLY A 58 -10.47 7.78 -8.30
N ILE A 59 -10.86 9.07 -8.34
CA ILE A 59 -9.95 10.22 -8.37
C ILE A 59 -9.10 10.26 -7.10
N ILE A 60 -9.71 10.09 -5.92
CA ILE A 60 -9.00 10.04 -4.63
C ILE A 60 -7.99 8.89 -4.61
N VAL A 61 -8.40 7.70 -5.08
CA VAL A 61 -7.50 6.54 -5.20
C VAL A 61 -6.36 6.83 -6.18
N TRP A 62 -6.62 7.52 -7.29
CA TRP A 62 -5.60 7.86 -8.26
C TRP A 62 -4.57 8.86 -7.69
N MET A 63 -5.05 9.88 -6.98
CA MET A 63 -4.19 10.83 -6.26
C MET A 63 -3.31 10.12 -5.23
N ASN A 64 -3.87 9.18 -4.46
CA ASN A 64 -3.11 8.41 -3.47
C ASN A 64 -2.21 7.32 -4.09
N GLY A 65 -2.59 6.76 -5.23
CA GLY A 65 -1.86 5.71 -5.93
C GLY A 65 -0.49 6.16 -6.44
N GLY A 66 -0.33 7.45 -6.76
CA GLY A 66 0.97 8.04 -7.10
C GLY A 66 1.98 7.99 -5.95
N SER A 67 1.52 8.23 -4.72
CA SER A 67 2.33 8.15 -3.49
C SER A 67 2.71 6.70 -3.17
N VAL A 68 1.75 5.76 -3.27
CA VAL A 68 1.98 4.33 -2.99
C VAL A 68 3.03 3.71 -3.93
N ARG A 69 3.10 4.14 -5.20
CA ARG A 69 4.15 3.69 -6.13
C ARG A 69 5.55 4.22 -5.76
N ARG A 70 5.65 5.44 -5.22
CA ARG A 70 6.92 6.00 -4.72
C ARG A 70 7.37 5.30 -3.44
N GLU A 71 6.44 5.03 -2.54
CA GLU A 71 6.76 4.36 -1.27
C GLU A 71 7.22 2.92 -1.47
N LYS A 72 6.59 2.16 -2.39
CA LYS A 72 7.08 0.82 -2.75
C LYS A 72 8.51 0.82 -3.30
N ARG A 73 8.89 1.85 -4.07
CA ARG A 73 10.28 2.00 -4.57
C ARG A 73 11.25 2.39 -3.46
N ARG A 74 10.82 3.21 -2.50
CA ARG A 74 11.65 3.61 -1.34
C ARG A 74 11.90 2.42 -0.42
N GLN A 75 10.87 1.65 -0.10
CA GLN A 75 10.96 0.45 0.73
C GLN A 75 11.86 -0.61 0.09
N GLY A 76 11.81 -0.82 -1.22
CA GLY A 76 12.71 -1.74 -1.92
C GLY A 76 14.20 -1.36 -1.83
N LYS A 77 14.53 -0.07 -1.79
CA LYS A 77 15.92 0.40 -1.59
C LYS A 77 16.38 0.18 -0.16
N VAL A 78 15.53 0.49 0.82
CA VAL A 78 15.85 0.32 2.24
C VAL A 78 16.05 -1.16 2.58
N LEU A 79 15.23 -2.05 2.03
CA LEU A 79 15.38 -3.49 2.23
C LEU A 79 16.71 -4.02 1.68
N LYS A 80 17.10 -3.59 0.47
CA LYS A 80 18.40 -3.93 -0.13
C LYS A 80 19.59 -3.41 0.67
N ASP A 81 19.47 -2.21 1.23
CA ASP A 81 20.51 -1.61 2.06
C ASP A 81 20.62 -2.33 3.41
N LEU A 82 19.50 -2.82 3.94
CA LEU A 82 19.46 -3.63 5.16
C LEU A 82 20.05 -5.03 4.93
N GLU A 83 19.72 -5.69 3.82
CA GLU A 83 20.35 -6.97 3.40
C GLU A 83 21.87 -6.84 3.29
N ARG A 84 22.38 -5.81 2.61
CA ARG A 84 23.83 -5.58 2.50
C ARG A 84 24.50 -5.38 3.85
N LYS A 85 23.84 -4.69 4.79
CA LYS A 85 24.38 -4.47 6.13
C LYS A 85 24.45 -5.78 6.92
N VAL A 86 23.43 -6.62 6.83
CA VAL A 86 23.43 -7.96 7.43
C VAL A 86 24.56 -8.81 6.85
N GLU A 87 24.68 -8.86 5.51
CA GLU A 87 25.72 -9.63 4.82
C GLU A 87 27.15 -9.14 5.17
N SER A 88 27.34 -7.82 5.31
CA SER A 88 28.63 -7.25 5.73
C SER A 88 28.99 -7.55 7.19
N MET A 89 27.99 -7.73 8.06
CA MET A 89 28.21 -8.10 9.46
C MET A 89 28.50 -9.59 9.60
N GLU A 90 27.81 -10.44 8.83
CA GLU A 90 28.10 -11.88 8.77
C GLU A 90 29.49 -12.17 8.19
N GLY A 91 29.88 -11.46 7.11
CA GLY A 91 31.22 -11.56 6.54
C GLY A 91 32.34 -11.15 7.51
N ARG A 92 32.12 -10.09 8.30
CA ARG A 92 33.08 -9.63 9.33
C ARG A 92 33.14 -10.58 10.54
N GLY A 93 32.02 -11.21 10.90
CA GLY A 93 31.98 -12.24 11.93
C GLY A 93 32.78 -13.49 11.54
N PHE A 94 32.82 -13.80 10.24
CA PHE A 94 33.59 -14.91 9.69
C PHE A 94 35.09 -14.60 9.61
N ASP A 95 35.47 -13.38 9.21
CA ASP A 95 36.89 -12.94 9.18
C ASP A 95 37.52 -12.81 10.58
N SER A 96 36.70 -12.67 11.63
CA SER A 96 37.18 -12.61 13.02
C SER A 96 37.73 -13.96 13.53
N SER A 97 37.49 -15.05 12.81
CA SER A 97 38.12 -16.36 13.09
C SER A 97 39.53 -16.50 12.50
N SER A 98 39.94 -15.56 11.63
CA SER A 98 41.29 -15.50 11.04
C SER A 98 42.29 -14.67 11.84
N ALA A 99 41.85 -14.00 12.92
CA ALA A 99 42.75 -13.43 13.92
C ALA A 99 43.34 -14.58 14.74
N GLN A 100 44.39 -15.21 14.19
CA GLN A 100 45.31 -16.06 14.92
C GLN A 100 45.62 -15.37 16.26
N PRO A 101 45.29 -15.94 17.43
CA PRO A 101 45.73 -15.36 18.70
C PRO A 101 47.25 -15.20 18.60
N PRO A 102 47.80 -14.01 18.95
CA PRO A 102 49.23 -13.77 18.81
C PRO A 102 49.95 -14.93 19.48
N GLY A 103 50.81 -15.60 18.69
CA GLY A 103 51.48 -16.83 19.07
C GLY A 103 52.11 -16.68 20.45
N ARG A 104 52.25 -17.80 21.16
CA ARG A 104 52.80 -17.88 22.53
C ARG A 104 54.15 -17.15 22.73
N ASP A 105 54.79 -16.74 21.65
CA ASP A 105 55.98 -15.90 21.58
C ASP A 105 55.75 -14.48 22.13
N PHE A 106 54.52 -13.94 22.05
CA PHE A 106 54.18 -12.63 22.63
C PHE A 106 54.25 -12.64 24.17
N PHE A 107 54.04 -13.80 24.79
CA PHE A 107 54.09 -13.97 26.24
C PHE A 107 55.50 -14.29 26.77
N VAL A 108 56.51 -14.43 25.90
CA VAL A 108 57.91 -14.70 26.29
C VAL A 108 58.63 -13.44 26.80
N ALA A 109 58.10 -12.25 26.54
CA ALA A 109 58.75 -10.97 26.85
C ALA A 109 58.42 -10.38 28.25
N LEU A 110 57.77 -11.13 29.15
CA LEU A 110 57.58 -10.65 30.52
C LEU A 110 58.90 -10.81 31.30
N PRO A 111 59.54 -9.71 31.75
CA PRO A 111 60.70 -9.82 32.62
C PRO A 111 60.26 -10.48 33.93
N HIS A 112 60.95 -11.56 34.27
CA HIS A 112 60.78 -12.29 35.52
C HIS A 112 61.26 -11.40 36.65
N GLN A 113 60.31 -10.69 37.27
CA GLN A 113 60.53 -9.91 38.46
C GLN A 113 60.95 -10.85 39.59
N LYS A 114 62.25 -10.89 39.90
CA LYS A 114 62.78 -11.59 41.07
C LYS A 114 62.27 -10.86 42.31
N VAL A 115 61.38 -11.54 43.03
CA VAL A 115 61.00 -11.16 44.39
C VAL A 115 62.16 -11.57 45.30
N HIS A 116 62.77 -10.59 45.96
CA HIS A 116 63.70 -10.78 47.08
C HIS A 116 62.90 -10.99 48.37
#